data_AF-A0A2A2GR89-F1
#
_entry.id   AF-A0A2A2GR89-F1
#
_cell.length_a   1.000
_cell.length_b   1.000
_cell.length_c   1.000
_cell.angle_alpha   90.00
_cell.angle_beta   90.00
_cell.angle_gamma   90.00
#
_symmetry.space_group_name_H-M   'P 1'
#
loop_
_entity.id
_entity.type
_entity.pdbx_description
1 polymer ?
#
loop_
_entity_poly.entity_id
_entity_poly.type
_entity_poly.pdbx_seq_one_letter_code
_entity_poly.pdbx_strand_id
1 'polypeptide(L)'
;IDLQGMLTKGFKMGNAEIEPPKSISTATAVTAQIIAQVASHIYGGTTINRIDEVLAPFVQASYKKHLKIAKEWQIDDQFAYAESRTEKECYDAFQSLEYEVNTLHTANGQTPFVTFGFGLGTSKESRLIQKSILQNRLAGLGKNRKTSVFPKLVFAIRKGINHQYGDPNYDIKQLALECASKRMYPDILNYEQVVNVTGSFKTPMGCRSFLGVYEEQGQAIHEGRNNLGVISINLPRIAIEAKGDEQR
;
A
#
# COMPACT_ATOMS: atom_id res chain seq x y z
N ILE A 1 5.28 -6.86 -5.34
CA ILE A 1 4.14 -7.48 -6.06
C ILE A 1 3.73 -6.54 -7.16
N ASP A 2 3.58 -7.01 -8.40
CA ASP A 2 2.98 -6.24 -9.50
C ASP A 2 1.45 -6.31 -9.42
N LEU A 3 0.88 -5.58 -8.47
CA LEU A 3 -0.57 -5.61 -8.24
C LEU A 3 -1.33 -5.00 -9.42
N GLN A 4 -0.79 -3.95 -10.06
CA GLN A 4 -1.44 -3.31 -11.19
C GLN A 4 -1.56 -4.27 -12.38
N GLY A 5 -0.48 -4.95 -12.75
CA GLY A 5 -0.50 -5.94 -13.83
C GLY A 5 -1.51 -7.05 -13.56
N MET A 6 -1.51 -7.60 -12.33
CA MET A 6 -2.44 -8.66 -11.92
C MET A 6 -3.91 -8.21 -12.01
N LEU A 7 -4.27 -7.04 -11.48
CA LEU A 7 -5.66 -6.59 -11.44
C LEU A 7 -6.19 -6.06 -12.79
N THR A 8 -5.31 -5.72 -13.74
CA THR A 8 -5.73 -5.16 -15.04
C THR A 8 -5.76 -6.18 -16.17
N LYS A 9 -4.89 -7.20 -16.13
CA LYS A 9 -4.80 -8.23 -17.19
C LYS A 9 -5.58 -9.50 -16.89
N GLY A 10 -6.05 -9.64 -15.64
CA GLY A 10 -6.51 -10.92 -15.12
C GLY A 10 -5.35 -11.87 -14.82
N PHE A 11 -5.59 -12.84 -13.95
CA PHE A 11 -4.58 -13.82 -13.54
C PHE A 11 -5.23 -15.03 -12.91
N LYS A 12 -4.52 -16.16 -12.88
CA LYS A 12 -4.95 -17.36 -12.17
C LYS A 12 -4.50 -17.33 -10.71
N MET A 13 -5.40 -17.62 -9.78
CA MET A 13 -5.11 -17.76 -8.35
C MET A 13 -5.74 -19.04 -7.81
N GLY A 14 -4.91 -20.01 -7.44
CA GLY A 14 -5.37 -21.35 -7.11
C GLY A 14 -6.12 -21.97 -8.30
N ASN A 15 -7.39 -22.27 -8.10
CA ASN A 15 -8.26 -22.87 -9.13
C ASN A 15 -9.12 -21.84 -9.89
N ALA A 16 -9.05 -20.56 -9.53
CA ALA A 16 -9.88 -19.52 -10.13
C ALA A 16 -9.10 -18.69 -11.15
N GLU A 17 -9.72 -18.43 -12.30
CA GLU A 17 -9.31 -17.37 -13.23
C GLU A 17 -9.95 -16.06 -12.75
N ILE A 18 -9.12 -15.12 -12.27
CA ILE A 18 -9.57 -13.85 -11.73
C ILE A 18 -9.62 -12.82 -12.86
N GLU A 19 -10.82 -12.31 -13.12
CA GLU A 19 -11.03 -11.18 -14.03
C GLU A 19 -10.73 -9.83 -13.35
N PRO A 20 -10.48 -8.76 -14.14
CA PRO A 20 -10.35 -7.41 -13.61
C PRO A 20 -11.53 -7.00 -12.68
N PRO A 21 -11.26 -6.56 -11.44
CA PRO A 21 -12.30 -6.15 -10.51
C PRO A 21 -13.15 -5.00 -11.06
N LYS A 22 -14.46 -5.02 -10.76
CA LYS A 22 -15.42 -4.00 -11.20
C LYS A 22 -15.84 -3.03 -10.09
N SER A 23 -15.18 -3.10 -8.93
CA SER A 23 -15.40 -2.21 -7.78
C SER A 23 -14.21 -2.23 -6.83
N ILE A 24 -14.10 -1.20 -5.98
CA ILE A 24 -13.03 -1.11 -4.97
C ILE A 24 -13.11 -2.24 -3.94
N SER A 25 -14.31 -2.64 -3.49
CA SER A 25 -14.46 -3.75 -2.55
C SER A 25 -13.93 -5.07 -3.11
N THR A 26 -14.21 -5.37 -4.39
CA THR A 26 -13.68 -6.58 -5.02
C THR A 26 -12.17 -6.48 -5.21
N ALA A 27 -11.66 -5.31 -5.60
CA ALA A 27 -10.23 -5.11 -5.80
C ALA A 27 -9.44 -5.30 -4.50
N THR A 28 -9.92 -4.80 -3.36
CA THR A 28 -9.24 -4.99 -2.07
C THR A 28 -9.33 -6.44 -1.58
N ALA A 29 -10.46 -7.12 -1.76
CA ALA A 29 -10.60 -8.54 -1.41
C ALA A 29 -9.64 -9.44 -2.22
N VAL A 30 -9.50 -9.19 -3.52
CA VAL A 30 -8.51 -9.89 -4.36
C VAL A 30 -7.09 -9.53 -3.92
N THR A 31 -6.84 -8.26 -3.56
CA THR A 31 -5.54 -7.81 -3.05
C THR A 31 -5.13 -8.55 -1.78
N ALA A 32 -6.05 -8.75 -0.82
CA ALA A 32 -5.79 -9.50 0.40
C ALA A 32 -5.41 -10.96 0.12
N GLN A 33 -6.11 -11.61 -0.81
CA GLN A 33 -5.81 -12.97 -1.24
C GLN A 33 -4.43 -13.06 -1.91
N ILE A 34 -4.08 -12.11 -2.78
CA ILE A 34 -2.75 -12.02 -3.39
C ILE A 34 -1.68 -11.89 -2.29
N ILE A 35 -1.89 -11.03 -1.28
CA ILE A 35 -0.95 -10.86 -0.17
C ILE A 35 -0.73 -12.19 0.57
N ALA A 36 -1.80 -12.90 0.91
CA ALA A 36 -1.70 -14.19 1.60
C ALA A 36 -0.98 -15.26 0.77
N GLN A 37 -1.26 -15.32 -0.54
CA GLN A 37 -0.60 -16.24 -1.45
C GLN A 37 0.89 -15.92 -1.59
N VAL A 38 1.26 -14.67 -1.89
CA VAL A 38 2.67 -14.29 -2.04
C VAL A 38 3.44 -14.52 -0.75
N ALA A 39 2.88 -14.11 0.40
CA ALA A 39 3.52 -14.29 1.70
C ALA A 39 3.66 -15.77 2.10
N SER A 40 2.94 -16.69 1.46
CA SER A 40 3.10 -18.14 1.64
C SER A 40 4.17 -18.76 0.75
N HIS A 41 4.66 -18.04 -0.27
CA HIS A 41 5.66 -18.51 -1.22
C HIS A 41 7.00 -17.78 -1.10
N ILE A 42 7.14 -16.88 -0.13
CA ILE A 42 8.40 -16.22 0.21
C ILE A 42 8.61 -16.26 1.72
N TYR A 43 9.85 -16.17 2.17
CA TYR A 43 10.19 -16.09 3.61
C TYR A 43 10.34 -14.64 4.11
N GLY A 44 10.15 -13.65 3.23
CA GLY A 44 10.33 -12.23 3.52
C GLY A 44 9.01 -11.45 3.61
N GLY A 45 9.13 -10.14 3.81
CA GLY A 45 7.98 -9.24 3.77
C GLY A 45 7.52 -8.94 2.34
N THR A 46 6.23 -8.68 2.18
CA THR A 46 5.60 -8.27 0.91
C THR A 46 5.31 -6.76 0.93
N THR A 47 5.32 -6.13 -0.25
CA THR A 47 4.99 -4.71 -0.39
C THR A 47 4.06 -4.50 -1.57
N ILE A 48 3.01 -3.70 -1.33
CA ILE A 48 2.18 -3.08 -2.37
C ILE A 48 2.63 -1.63 -2.52
N ASN A 49 3.18 -1.29 -3.68
CA ASN A 49 3.58 0.07 -4.00
C ASN A 49 2.37 0.91 -4.39
N ARG A 50 2.41 2.21 -4.08
CA ARG A 50 1.49 3.22 -4.65
C ARG A 50 0.03 2.72 -4.66
N ILE A 51 -0.41 2.11 -3.55
CA ILE A 51 -1.70 1.41 -3.49
C ILE A 51 -2.87 2.37 -3.77
N ASP A 52 -2.68 3.65 -3.44
CA ASP A 52 -3.57 4.76 -3.74
C ASP A 52 -3.75 5.04 -5.23
N GLU A 53 -2.74 4.77 -6.06
CA GLU A 53 -2.84 4.93 -7.52
C GLU A 53 -3.24 3.64 -8.20
N VAL A 54 -2.68 2.51 -7.76
CA VAL A 54 -3.00 1.19 -8.30
C VAL A 54 -4.48 0.88 -8.14
N LEU A 55 -5.09 1.28 -7.01
CA LEU A 55 -6.50 1.00 -6.75
C LEU A 55 -7.47 2.13 -7.16
N ALA A 56 -6.98 3.29 -7.55
CA ALA A 56 -7.82 4.43 -7.96
C ALA A 56 -8.83 4.10 -9.08
N PRO A 57 -8.45 3.34 -10.14
CA PRO A 57 -9.41 2.96 -11.19
C PRO A 57 -10.63 2.18 -10.67
N PHE A 58 -10.47 1.41 -9.59
CA PHE A 58 -11.56 0.62 -9.02
C PHE A 58 -12.49 1.44 -8.13
N VAL A 59 -12.00 2.53 -7.52
CA VAL A 59 -12.85 3.54 -6.88
C VAL A 59 -13.71 4.23 -7.93
N GLN A 60 -13.13 4.59 -9.07
CA GLN A 60 -13.88 5.20 -10.16
C GLN A 60 -14.91 4.23 -10.77
N ALA A 61 -14.60 2.93 -10.82
CA ALA A 61 -15.57 1.90 -11.21
C ALA A 61 -16.76 1.82 -10.22
N SER A 62 -16.50 1.86 -8.91
CA SER A 62 -17.56 1.92 -7.89
C SER A 62 -18.40 3.20 -8.02
N TYR A 63 -17.78 4.35 -8.27
CA TYR A 63 -18.51 5.60 -8.51
C TYR A 63 -19.46 5.50 -9.70
N LYS A 64 -18.97 5.00 -10.84
CA LYS A 64 -19.81 4.80 -12.04
C LYS A 64 -20.97 3.84 -11.76
N LYS A 65 -20.73 2.78 -10.97
CA LYS A 65 -21.77 1.84 -10.55
C LYS A 65 -22.84 2.54 -9.71
N HIS A 66 -22.46 3.31 -8.69
CA HIS A 66 -23.42 4.04 -7.85
C HIS A 66 -24.17 5.12 -8.61
N LEU A 67 -23.52 5.83 -9.52
CA LEU A 67 -24.17 6.82 -10.38
C LEU A 67 -25.19 6.16 -11.31
N LYS A 68 -24.89 4.97 -11.83
CA LYS A 68 -25.85 4.20 -12.63
C LYS A 68 -27.07 3.81 -11.80
N ILE A 69 -26.86 3.32 -10.57
CA ILE A 69 -27.95 3.00 -9.63
C ILE A 69 -28.78 4.26 -9.34
N ALA A 70 -28.14 5.38 -9.05
CA ALA A 70 -28.85 6.63 -8.78
C ALA A 70 -29.75 7.08 -9.94
N LYS A 71 -29.28 6.88 -11.18
CA LYS A 71 -30.07 7.13 -12.40
C LYS A 71 -31.23 6.15 -12.55
N GLU A 72 -30.96 4.85 -12.37
CA GLU A 72 -31.97 3.79 -12.47
C GLU A 72 -33.12 4.00 -11.48
N TRP A 73 -32.80 4.45 -10.27
CA TRP A 73 -33.77 4.70 -9.20
C TRP A 73 -34.25 6.14 -9.11
N GLN A 74 -33.85 7.01 -10.05
CA GLN A 74 -34.23 8.42 -10.11
C GLN A 74 -34.02 9.16 -8.78
N ILE A 75 -32.88 8.91 -8.12
CA ILE A 75 -32.50 9.63 -6.91
C ILE A 75 -32.33 11.11 -7.25
N ASP A 76 -32.88 11.99 -6.42
CA ASP A 76 -32.88 13.45 -6.66
C ASP A 76 -31.47 14.00 -6.94
N ASP A 77 -30.55 13.84 -5.96
CA ASP A 77 -29.15 14.20 -6.13
C ASP A 77 -28.29 12.97 -6.42
N GLN A 78 -28.22 12.62 -7.71
CA GLN A 78 -27.50 11.45 -8.18
C GLN A 78 -25.99 11.53 -7.93
N PHE A 79 -25.42 12.73 -8.03
CA PHE A 79 -23.99 12.94 -7.85
C PHE A 79 -23.61 12.84 -6.37
N ALA A 80 -24.34 13.53 -5.48
CA ALA A 80 -24.11 13.43 -4.05
C ALA A 80 -24.32 11.99 -3.54
N TYR A 81 -25.34 11.29 -4.05
CA TYR A 81 -25.53 9.87 -3.75
C TYR A 81 -24.30 9.05 -4.17
N ALA A 82 -23.87 9.17 -5.43
CA ALA A 82 -22.77 8.38 -5.96
C ALA A 82 -21.46 8.65 -5.19
N GLU A 83 -21.20 9.91 -4.83
CA GLU A 83 -20.06 10.29 -4.00
C GLU A 83 -20.15 9.68 -2.61
N SER A 84 -21.25 9.90 -1.89
CA SER A 84 -21.45 9.37 -0.53
C SER A 84 -21.32 7.84 -0.47
N ARG A 85 -21.92 7.13 -1.43
CA ARG A 85 -21.83 5.67 -1.51
C ARG A 85 -20.42 5.19 -1.84
N THR A 86 -19.70 5.90 -2.71
CA THR A 86 -18.31 5.56 -3.06
C THR A 86 -17.36 5.80 -1.89
N GLU A 87 -17.52 6.90 -1.17
CA GLU A 87 -16.73 7.19 0.03
C GLU A 87 -16.91 6.09 1.09
N LYS A 88 -18.16 5.70 1.35
CA LYS A 88 -18.47 4.62 2.28
C LYS A 88 -17.91 3.27 1.79
N GLU A 89 -18.10 2.92 0.52
CA GLU A 89 -17.58 1.67 -0.04
C GLU A 89 -16.05 1.61 0.03
N CYS A 90 -15.35 2.72 -0.26
CA CYS A 90 -13.90 2.78 -0.19
C CYS A 90 -13.41 2.62 1.26
N TYR A 91 -14.03 3.31 2.22
CA TYR A 91 -13.72 3.15 3.63
C TYR A 91 -13.89 1.68 4.08
N ASP A 92 -15.01 1.05 3.72
CA ASP A 92 -15.32 -0.33 4.07
C ASP A 92 -14.37 -1.33 3.39
N ALA A 93 -14.00 -1.07 2.12
CA ALA A 93 -13.06 -1.89 1.38
C ALA A 93 -11.66 -1.93 2.05
N PHE A 94 -11.18 -0.78 2.55
CA PHE A 94 -9.92 -0.71 3.29
C PHE A 94 -10.03 -1.18 4.73
N GLN A 95 -11.21 -1.08 5.34
CA GLN A 95 -11.49 -1.74 6.62
C GLN A 95 -11.34 -3.26 6.45
N SER A 96 -12.04 -3.85 5.49
CA SER A 96 -11.96 -5.28 5.20
C SER A 96 -10.53 -5.71 4.90
N LEU A 97 -9.80 -4.95 4.08
CA LEU A 97 -8.38 -5.24 3.80
C LEU A 97 -7.50 -5.22 5.06
N GLU A 98 -7.68 -4.24 5.95
CA GLU A 98 -6.92 -4.20 7.20
C GLU A 98 -7.27 -5.38 8.11
N TYR A 99 -8.54 -5.79 8.19
CA TYR A 99 -8.96 -6.96 8.95
C TYR A 99 -8.43 -8.26 8.34
N GLU A 100 -8.61 -8.47 7.04
CA GLU A 100 -8.16 -9.66 6.32
C GLU A 100 -6.64 -9.85 6.43
N VAL A 101 -5.86 -8.78 6.32
CA VAL A 101 -4.41 -8.86 6.57
C VAL A 101 -4.09 -9.37 7.97
N ASN A 102 -4.93 -9.09 8.98
CA ASN A 102 -4.73 -9.50 10.37
C ASN A 102 -5.41 -10.83 10.75
N THR A 103 -6.30 -11.37 9.91
CA THR A 103 -7.01 -12.63 10.17
C THR A 103 -6.60 -13.76 9.23
N LEU A 104 -6.01 -13.45 8.08
CA LEU A 104 -5.43 -14.46 7.18
C LEU A 104 -4.13 -15.01 7.76
N HIS A 105 -3.91 -16.30 7.52
CA HIS A 105 -2.67 -16.99 7.87
C HIS A 105 -1.92 -17.40 6.62
N THR A 106 -0.61 -17.22 6.65
CA THR A 106 0.33 -17.75 5.66
C THR A 106 0.61 -19.23 5.92
N ALA A 107 1.27 -19.91 4.98
CA ALA A 107 1.63 -21.33 5.11
C ALA A 107 2.43 -21.69 6.37
N ASN A 108 3.15 -20.73 6.97
CA ASN A 108 3.87 -20.90 8.25
C ASN A 108 3.03 -20.56 9.50
N GLY A 109 1.72 -20.34 9.36
CA GLY A 109 0.79 -20.08 10.47
C GLY A 109 0.88 -18.68 11.08
N GLN A 110 1.46 -17.71 10.37
CA GLN A 110 1.59 -16.33 10.85
C GLN A 110 0.71 -15.36 10.06
N THR A 111 0.49 -14.18 10.62
CA THR A 111 -0.07 -13.04 9.90
C THR A 111 0.91 -12.62 8.79
N PRO A 112 0.45 -12.34 7.55
CA PRO A 112 1.34 -11.92 6.47
C PRO A 112 2.06 -10.60 6.80
N PHE A 113 3.38 -10.58 6.60
CA PHE A 113 4.18 -9.38 6.80
C PHE A 113 4.05 -8.51 5.54
N VAL A 114 3.22 -7.48 5.59
CA VAL A 114 2.90 -6.65 4.43
C VAL A 114 3.08 -5.16 4.72
N THR A 115 3.57 -4.43 3.72
CA THR A 115 3.72 -2.97 3.71
C THR A 115 2.90 -2.34 2.60
N PHE A 116 2.14 -1.30 2.93
CA PHE A 116 1.42 -0.45 1.98
C PHE A 116 2.15 0.87 1.80
N GLY A 117 2.58 1.15 0.57
CA GLY A 117 3.13 2.45 0.16
C GLY A 117 2.07 3.33 -0.48
N PHE A 118 1.94 4.58 -0.06
CA PHE A 118 0.98 5.55 -0.62
C PHE A 118 1.41 7.01 -0.37
N GLY A 119 0.67 7.97 -0.93
CA GLY A 119 0.77 9.40 -0.56
C GLY A 119 1.02 10.34 -1.73
N LEU A 120 1.33 9.80 -2.91
CA LEU A 120 1.74 10.58 -4.07
C LEU A 120 0.60 10.82 -5.07
N GLY A 121 -0.49 10.05 -4.99
CA GLY A 121 -1.64 10.21 -5.87
C GLY A 121 -2.44 11.47 -5.51
N THR A 122 -2.80 12.28 -6.51
CA THR A 122 -3.53 13.56 -6.33
C THR A 122 -4.96 13.51 -6.86
N SER A 123 -5.37 12.45 -7.54
CA SER A 123 -6.75 12.27 -7.99
C SER A 123 -7.71 12.16 -6.81
N LYS A 124 -9.01 12.45 -7.03
CA LYS A 124 -10.05 12.33 -6.00
C LYS A 124 -10.07 10.91 -5.41
N GLU A 125 -9.91 9.92 -6.28
CA GLU A 125 -9.88 8.49 -5.94
C GLU A 125 -8.66 8.13 -5.11
N SER A 126 -7.46 8.54 -5.53
CA SER A 126 -6.24 8.29 -4.74
C SER A 126 -6.30 8.96 -3.38
N ARG A 127 -6.77 10.21 -3.31
CA ARG A 127 -6.97 10.93 -2.04
C ARG A 127 -7.97 10.20 -1.14
N LEU A 128 -9.06 9.68 -1.69
CA LEU A 128 -10.05 8.90 -0.95
C LEU A 128 -9.46 7.60 -0.39
N ILE A 129 -8.61 6.91 -1.17
CA ILE A 129 -7.89 5.72 -0.71
C ILE A 129 -6.95 6.07 0.45
N GLN A 130 -6.13 7.12 0.30
CA GLN A 130 -5.20 7.54 1.35
C GLN A 130 -5.93 7.88 2.65
N LYS A 131 -7.05 8.61 2.56
CA LYS A 131 -7.91 8.91 3.72
C LYS A 131 -8.51 7.65 4.33
N SER A 132 -9.04 6.74 3.51
CA SER A 132 -9.63 5.47 3.97
C SER A 132 -8.62 4.60 4.72
N ILE A 133 -7.37 4.51 4.24
CA ILE A 133 -6.30 3.79 4.92
C ILE A 133 -6.02 4.40 6.31
N LEU A 134 -5.81 5.72 6.37
CA LEU A 134 -5.43 6.40 7.60
C LEU A 134 -6.57 6.42 8.62
N GLN A 135 -7.81 6.64 8.17
CA GLN A 135 -8.99 6.65 9.04
C GLN A 135 -9.27 5.27 9.64
N ASN A 136 -9.12 4.19 8.85
CA ASN A 136 -9.24 2.83 9.38
C ASN A 136 -8.16 2.53 10.44
N ARG A 137 -6.91 2.89 10.15
CA ARG A 137 -5.82 2.72 11.12
C ARG A 137 -6.08 3.50 12.42
N LEU A 138 -6.56 4.74 12.31
CA LEU A 138 -6.96 5.58 13.45
C LEU A 138 -8.09 4.94 14.27
N ALA A 139 -9.12 4.40 13.61
CA ALA A 139 -10.23 3.71 14.25
C ALA A 139 -9.74 2.50 15.07
N GLY A 140 -8.71 1.81 14.59
CA GLY A 140 -8.06 0.68 15.26
C GLY A 140 -8.77 -0.65 15.03
N LEU A 141 -8.07 -1.72 15.37
CA LEU A 141 -8.47 -3.08 15.03
C LEU A 141 -9.29 -3.75 16.15
N GLY A 142 -10.42 -4.34 15.76
CA GLY A 142 -11.30 -5.15 16.60
C GLY A 142 -12.07 -4.36 17.66
N LYS A 143 -12.80 -5.09 18.51
CA LYS A 143 -13.65 -4.52 19.58
C LYS A 143 -12.91 -3.54 20.48
N ASN A 144 -11.65 -3.84 20.79
CA ASN A 144 -10.83 -3.04 21.69
C ASN A 144 -10.03 -1.95 20.98
N ARG A 145 -10.25 -1.75 19.66
CA ARG A 145 -9.61 -0.72 18.84
C ARG A 145 -8.09 -0.70 19.00
N LYS A 146 -7.46 -1.88 19.01
CA LYS A 146 -6.01 -2.02 19.24
C LYS A 146 -5.23 -1.45 18.05
N THR A 147 -3.99 -1.03 18.31
CA THR A 147 -3.07 -0.66 17.24
C THR A 147 -2.62 -1.93 16.53
N SER A 148 -2.95 -2.03 15.25
CA SER A 148 -2.55 -3.15 14.39
C SER A 148 -1.06 -3.08 14.07
N VAL A 149 -0.40 -4.24 14.06
CA VAL A 149 1.03 -4.36 13.71
C VAL A 149 1.22 -4.32 12.20
N PHE A 150 0.33 -4.98 11.46
CA PHE A 150 0.29 -5.00 9.99
C PHE A 150 -1.07 -4.53 9.46
N PRO A 151 -1.17 -4.06 8.21
CA PRO A 151 -0.07 -3.72 7.32
C PRO A 151 0.79 -2.58 7.91
N LYS A 152 2.10 -2.58 7.63
CA LYS A 152 2.93 -1.40 7.82
C LYS A 152 2.47 -0.34 6.83
N LEU A 153 2.36 0.91 7.27
CA LEU A 153 2.01 2.03 6.39
C LEU A 153 3.25 2.88 6.14
N VAL A 154 3.56 3.14 4.87
CA VAL A 154 4.65 4.02 4.44
C VAL A 154 4.07 5.14 3.60
N PHE A 155 4.05 6.35 4.17
CA PHE A 155 3.55 7.56 3.53
C PHE A 155 4.71 8.33 2.89
N ALA A 156 4.68 8.43 1.56
CA ALA A 156 5.68 9.13 0.80
C ALA A 156 5.40 10.64 0.79
N ILE A 157 6.38 11.43 1.20
CA ILE A 157 6.29 12.89 1.26
C ILE A 157 7.05 13.53 0.10
N ARG A 158 6.41 14.47 -0.61
CA ARG A 158 6.99 15.18 -1.77
C ARG A 158 6.49 16.62 -1.85
N LYS A 159 7.43 17.53 -2.16
CA LYS A 159 7.13 18.96 -2.39
C LYS A 159 6.14 19.12 -3.53
N GLY A 160 5.14 19.99 -3.36
CA GLY A 160 4.11 20.24 -4.37
C GLY A 160 2.99 19.19 -4.37
N ILE A 161 3.06 18.18 -3.49
CA ILE A 161 2.01 17.16 -3.35
C ILE A 161 1.43 17.19 -1.95
N ASN A 162 2.24 16.98 -0.91
CA ASN A 162 1.76 16.83 0.46
C ASN A 162 2.70 17.42 1.51
N HIS A 163 3.80 18.07 1.12
CA HIS A 163 4.88 18.43 2.04
C HIS A 163 4.57 19.69 2.86
N GLN A 164 3.98 20.70 2.24
CA GLN A 164 3.82 22.04 2.84
C GLN A 164 2.39 22.56 2.71
N TYR A 165 2.03 23.55 3.54
CA TYR A 165 0.72 24.21 3.47
C TYR A 165 0.50 24.77 2.05
N GLY A 166 -0.71 24.56 1.52
CA GLY A 166 -1.07 24.89 0.14
C GLY A 166 -0.85 23.74 -0.86
N ASP A 167 -0.07 22.70 -0.52
CA ASP A 167 0.03 21.51 -1.37
C ASP A 167 -1.31 20.75 -1.42
N PRO A 168 -1.68 20.11 -2.56
CA PRO A 168 -3.00 19.49 -2.76
C PRO A 168 -3.41 18.46 -1.70
N ASN A 169 -2.44 17.69 -1.18
CA ASN A 169 -2.62 16.64 -0.18
C ASN A 169 -2.07 17.03 1.20
N TYR A 170 -1.90 18.32 1.48
CA TYR A 170 -1.46 18.77 2.81
C TYR A 170 -2.45 18.36 3.90
N ASP A 171 -3.75 18.34 3.60
CA ASP A 171 -4.80 17.83 4.50
C ASP A 171 -4.56 16.36 4.88
N ILE A 172 -4.12 15.54 3.92
CA ILE A 172 -3.79 14.13 4.15
C ILE A 172 -2.49 14.00 4.95
N LYS A 173 -1.49 14.88 4.77
CA LYS A 173 -0.32 14.92 5.65
C LYS A 173 -0.72 15.16 7.10
N GLN A 174 -1.65 16.08 7.37
CA GLN A 174 -2.13 16.31 8.75
C GLN A 174 -2.79 15.06 9.34
N LEU A 175 -3.64 14.39 8.55
CA LEU A 175 -4.24 13.12 8.95
C LEU A 175 -3.19 12.01 9.19
N ALA A 176 -2.14 11.96 8.36
CA ALA A 176 -1.04 11.02 8.53
C ALA A 176 -0.25 11.28 9.83
N LEU A 177 -0.01 12.54 10.19
CA LEU A 177 0.62 12.92 11.46
C LEU A 177 -0.24 12.52 12.66
N GLU A 178 -1.55 12.77 12.60
CA GLU A 178 -2.49 12.34 13.64
C GLU A 178 -2.44 10.81 13.80
N CYS A 179 -2.51 10.08 12.68
CA CYS A 179 -2.43 8.62 12.65
C CYS A 179 -1.14 8.13 13.31
N ALA A 180 0.03 8.65 12.91
CA ALA A 180 1.32 8.27 13.46
C ALA A 180 1.40 8.52 14.98
N SER A 181 0.87 9.65 15.46
CA SER A 181 0.88 9.99 16.90
C SER A 181 0.07 9.02 17.77
N LYS A 182 -0.96 8.38 17.20
CA LYS A 182 -1.88 7.47 17.92
C LYS A 182 -1.58 5.99 17.67
N ARG A 183 -0.98 5.67 16.51
CA ARG A 183 -0.89 4.30 15.97
C ARG A 183 0.51 3.92 15.48
N MET A 184 1.52 4.73 15.77
CA MET A 184 2.92 4.64 15.30
C MET A 184 3.06 4.90 13.79
N TYR A 185 2.31 4.17 12.98
CA TYR A 185 2.28 4.32 11.53
C TYR A 185 1.32 5.44 11.07
N PRO A 186 1.58 6.08 9.91
CA PRO A 186 2.59 5.71 8.90
C PRO A 186 4.02 6.18 9.18
N ASP A 187 4.99 5.38 8.74
CA ASP A 187 6.38 5.83 8.55
C ASP A 187 6.42 6.82 7.39
N ILE A 188 7.28 7.83 7.47
CA ILE A 188 7.43 8.84 6.41
C ILE A 188 8.63 8.51 5.53
N LEU A 189 8.44 8.58 4.21
CA LEU A 189 9.49 8.36 3.22
C LEU A 189 9.69 9.60 2.35
N ASN A 190 10.86 10.24 2.43
CA ASN A 190 11.18 11.42 1.62
C ASN A 190 11.45 11.02 0.16
N TYR A 191 10.59 11.47 -0.75
CA TYR A 191 10.66 11.11 -2.17
C TYR A 191 12.02 11.46 -2.79
N GLU A 192 12.45 12.71 -2.62
CA GLU A 192 13.67 13.22 -3.27
C GLU A 192 14.92 12.53 -2.74
N GLN A 193 14.97 12.23 -1.44
CA GLN A 193 16.10 11.51 -0.85
C GLN A 193 16.16 10.05 -1.31
N VAL A 194 15.01 9.38 -1.46
CA VAL A 194 14.99 8.04 -2.04
C VAL A 194 15.53 8.09 -3.47
N VAL A 195 15.01 8.97 -4.32
CA VAL A 195 15.50 9.10 -5.70
C VAL A 195 17.00 9.40 -5.75
N ASN A 196 17.49 10.29 -4.88
CA ASN A 196 18.91 10.61 -4.81
C ASN A 196 19.79 9.39 -4.46
N VAL A 197 19.33 8.51 -3.58
CA VAL A 197 20.10 7.34 -3.12
C VAL A 197 19.96 6.14 -4.05
N THR A 198 18.76 5.87 -4.57
CA THR A 198 18.46 4.65 -5.33
C THR A 198 18.35 4.89 -6.84
N GLY A 199 18.41 6.15 -7.28
CA GLY A 199 18.21 6.60 -8.67
C GLY A 199 16.76 6.61 -9.14
N SER A 200 15.81 6.13 -8.33
CA SER A 200 14.39 6.05 -8.69
C SER A 200 13.49 5.90 -7.45
N PHE A 201 12.22 6.27 -7.54
CA PHE A 201 11.34 6.18 -6.36
C PHE A 201 10.58 4.86 -6.27
N LYS A 202 10.72 4.17 -5.13
CA LYS A 202 9.92 3.01 -4.76
C LYS A 202 9.82 2.86 -3.24
N THR A 203 8.66 2.45 -2.71
CA THR A 203 8.54 2.07 -1.29
C THR A 203 9.27 0.76 -0.99
N PRO A 204 9.86 0.59 0.21
CA PRO A 204 10.73 -0.55 0.49
C PRO A 204 10.01 -1.89 0.39
N MET A 205 10.72 -2.92 -0.04
CA MET A 205 10.30 -4.32 0.08
C MET A 205 10.37 -4.77 1.54
N GLY A 206 9.25 -5.28 2.06
CA GLY A 206 9.12 -5.64 3.46
C GLY A 206 9.40 -4.43 4.36
N CYS A 207 10.33 -4.58 5.30
CA CYS A 207 10.60 -3.52 6.27
C CYS A 207 11.32 -2.29 5.68
N ARG A 208 12.38 -2.52 4.88
CA ARG A 208 13.35 -1.48 4.46
C ARG A 208 14.33 -1.88 3.33
N SER A 209 14.07 -2.95 2.57
CA SER A 209 14.94 -3.31 1.43
C SER A 209 14.58 -2.45 0.23
N PHE A 210 15.52 -1.64 -0.27
CA PHE A 210 15.33 -0.79 -1.43
C PHE A 210 15.98 -1.39 -2.68
N LEU A 211 15.28 -1.27 -3.81
CA LEU A 211 15.79 -1.67 -5.11
C LEU A 211 16.58 -0.51 -5.74
N GLY A 212 17.71 -0.81 -6.37
CA GLY A 212 18.34 0.10 -7.32
C GLY A 212 17.54 0.18 -8.63
N VAL A 213 17.88 1.18 -9.47
CA VAL A 213 17.30 1.32 -10.81
C VAL A 213 17.53 0.06 -11.64
N TYR A 214 16.49 -0.35 -12.35
CA TYR A 214 16.55 -1.35 -13.41
C TYR A 214 15.58 -0.90 -14.50
N GLU A 215 16.02 -0.92 -15.74
CA GLU A 215 15.24 -0.43 -16.88
C GLU A 215 15.11 -1.52 -17.94
N GLU A 216 13.91 -1.63 -18.51
CA GLU A 216 13.65 -2.40 -19.72
C GLU A 216 12.99 -1.49 -20.74
N GLN A 217 13.49 -1.48 -21.98
CA GLN A 217 12.97 -0.64 -23.06
C GLN A 217 12.87 0.87 -22.71
N GLY A 218 13.81 1.36 -21.90
CA GLY A 218 13.85 2.76 -21.45
C GLY A 218 12.81 3.12 -20.38
N GLN A 219 12.13 2.13 -19.79
CA GLN A 219 11.21 2.31 -18.67
C GLN A 219 11.78 1.69 -17.40
N ALA A 220 11.76 2.46 -16.30
CA ALA A 220 12.13 1.94 -15.00
C ALA A 220 11.11 0.89 -14.52
N ILE A 221 11.60 -0.28 -14.13
CA ILE A 221 10.80 -1.39 -13.61
C ILE A 221 11.07 -1.54 -12.11
N HIS A 222 10.01 -1.47 -11.30
CA HIS A 222 10.06 -1.73 -9.87
C HIS A 222 9.13 -2.86 -9.44
N GLU A 223 7.89 -2.83 -9.91
CA GLU A 223 6.87 -3.82 -9.63
C GLU A 223 7.30 -5.21 -10.17
N GLY A 224 6.99 -6.26 -9.42
CA GLY A 224 7.39 -7.64 -9.76
C GLY A 224 8.83 -8.03 -9.38
N ARG A 225 9.75 -7.08 -9.18
CA ARG A 225 11.13 -7.37 -8.72
C ARG A 225 11.17 -7.83 -7.25
N ASN A 226 12.27 -8.51 -6.88
CA ASN A 226 12.47 -9.10 -5.54
C ASN A 226 13.92 -8.98 -5.03
N ASN A 227 14.15 -9.47 -3.82
CA ASN A 227 15.47 -9.65 -3.20
C ASN A 227 15.69 -11.14 -2.91
N LEU A 228 16.87 -11.67 -3.24
CA LEU A 228 17.14 -13.12 -3.19
C LEU A 228 17.52 -13.65 -1.81
N GLY A 229 17.99 -12.79 -0.90
CA GLY A 229 18.41 -13.18 0.44
C GLY A 229 19.19 -12.09 1.15
N VAL A 230 19.55 -12.35 2.40
CA VAL A 230 20.36 -11.45 3.22
C VAL A 230 21.40 -12.27 3.96
N ILE A 231 22.66 -11.86 3.88
CA ILE A 231 23.76 -12.36 4.73
C ILE A 231 24.29 -11.16 5.49
N SER A 232 24.28 -11.22 6.82
CA SER A 232 24.77 -10.13 7.67
C SER A 232 26.19 -10.42 8.13
N ILE A 233 27.09 -9.45 7.92
CA ILE A 233 28.48 -9.53 8.36
C ILE A 233 28.57 -9.00 9.80
N ASN A 234 29.22 -9.76 10.68
CA ASN A 234 29.45 -9.37 12.07
C ASN A 234 30.67 -8.43 12.15
N LEU A 235 30.44 -7.13 11.92
CA LEU A 235 31.49 -6.10 11.98
C LEU A 235 32.23 -6.06 13.34
N PRO A 236 31.56 -6.16 14.51
CA PRO A 236 32.25 -6.27 15.79
C PRO A 236 33.25 -7.44 15.84
N ARG A 237 32.89 -8.60 15.27
CA ARG A 237 33.80 -9.76 15.24
C ARG A 237 35.04 -9.49 14.38
N ILE A 238 34.87 -8.85 13.23
CA ILE A 238 35.99 -8.46 12.36
C ILE A 238 36.96 -7.55 13.14
N ALA A 239 36.45 -6.52 13.83
CA ALA A 239 37.29 -5.60 14.61
C ALA A 239 38.07 -6.32 15.73
N ILE A 240 37.45 -7.29 16.41
CA ILE A 240 38.11 -8.11 17.44
C ILE A 240 39.23 -8.98 16.82
N GLU A 241 39.00 -9.58 15.66
CA GLU A 241 39.97 -10.45 14.97
C GLU A 241 41.12 -9.66 14.32
N ALA A 242 40.84 -8.44 13.87
CA ALA A 242 41.82 -7.49 13.32
C ALA A 242 42.84 -7.04 14.37
N LYS A 243 42.49 -7.07 15.67
CA LYS A 243 43.37 -6.65 16.79
C LYS A 243 44.00 -5.26 16.60
N GLY A 244 43.26 -4.34 15.97
CA GLY A 244 43.73 -2.98 15.68
C GLY A 244 44.53 -2.82 14.38
N ASP A 245 44.67 -3.86 13.57
CA ASP A 245 45.28 -3.79 12.24
C ASP A 245 44.21 -3.60 11.16
N GLU A 246 44.15 -2.42 10.54
CA GLU A 246 43.19 -2.10 9.48
C GLU A 246 43.44 -2.84 8.17
N GLN A 247 44.65 -3.37 7.93
CA GLN A 247 44.99 -4.06 6.68
C GLN A 247 44.68 -5.56 6.69
N ARG A 248 44.26 -6.09 7.84
CA ARG A 248 43.97 -7.52 8.04
C ARG A 248 42.53 -7.88 7.73
#